data_AF-A0A961GBM2-F1
#
_entry.id   AF-A0A961GBM2-F1
#
_cell.length_a   1.000
_cell.length_b   1.000
_cell.length_c   1.000
_cell.angle_alpha   90.00
_cell.angle_beta   90.00
_cell.angle_gamma   90.00
#
_symmetry.space_group_name_H-M   'P 1'
#
loop_
_entity.id
_entity.type
_entity.pdbx_description
1 polymer ?
#
loop_
_entity_poly.entity_id
_entity_poly.type
_entity_poly.pdbx_seq_one_letter_code
_entity_poly.pdbx_strand_id
1 'polypeptide(L)'
;MKSTTARRVAILLLAAPLALTACSGGTEATPSGTTTAATTASLGDLTPGGTVDKAQFFKVTMAAAEANKTYAFTTQVGDSGSDLSSTGVVDNTDPANRKRQITLKDDKGESQLIIAGGKVYVKNANLLGGKWVESPVNPSLDNLLGGTSGRIEADQEIVKSITYVGEEDVAGTKTRHFTLTVDPTKATATVTPGAAGTTGATGAATPPATGTATAPATGTGTAAATGTAAPVTVEYWLDDKNRTRKMKHTVAGLPTVTTYEKWGEPVSITVPASDQITTTATATASGSAAPSASRPS
;
A
#
# COMPACT_ATOMS: atom_id res chain seq x y z
N MET A 1 47.64 -27.66 5.22
CA MET A 1 47.45 -28.65 6.32
C MET A 1 45.95 -28.86 6.49
N LYS A 2 45.48 -30.07 6.22
CA LYS A 2 44.06 -30.47 6.30
C LYS A 2 43.83 -31.11 7.68
N SER A 3 42.74 -30.77 8.35
CA SER A 3 42.25 -31.50 9.53
C SER A 3 40.74 -31.59 9.47
N THR A 4 40.28 -32.74 9.01
CA THR A 4 38.89 -33.22 8.95
C THR A 4 38.47 -33.70 10.34
N THR A 5 37.26 -33.39 10.81
CA THR A 5 36.66 -34.09 11.96
C THR A 5 35.25 -34.53 11.60
N ALA A 6 35.12 -35.84 11.38
CA ALA A 6 33.86 -36.54 11.17
C ALA A 6 33.34 -37.06 12.52
N ARG A 7 32.02 -37.02 12.76
CA ARG A 7 31.41 -37.78 13.86
C ARG A 7 30.03 -38.36 13.48
N ARG A 8 30.12 -39.60 13.00
CA ARG A 8 29.32 -40.81 13.30
C ARG A 8 27.78 -40.71 13.32
N VAL A 9 27.23 -41.29 12.26
CA VAL A 9 25.91 -41.91 12.12
C VAL A 9 25.79 -43.14 13.04
N ALA A 10 24.62 -43.33 13.67
CA ALA A 10 24.23 -44.59 14.30
C ALA A 10 22.88 -45.03 13.69
N ILE A 11 22.93 -46.10 12.91
CA ILE A 11 21.79 -46.83 12.33
C ILE A 11 21.46 -47.97 13.29
N LEU A 12 20.19 -48.11 13.66
CA LEU A 12 19.70 -49.27 14.42
C LEU A 12 18.81 -50.10 13.48
N LEU A 13 19.40 -51.21 13.01
CA LEU A 13 18.77 -52.29 12.26
C LEU A 13 18.08 -53.24 13.25
N LEU A 14 16.81 -53.57 13.00
CA LEU A 14 16.14 -54.70 13.61
C LEU A 14 15.49 -55.55 12.52
N ALA A 15 15.81 -56.84 12.51
CA ALA A 15 15.47 -57.81 11.49
C ALA A 15 14.34 -58.77 11.93
N ALA A 16 13.46 -59.10 10.97
CA ALA A 16 12.76 -60.39 10.74
C ALA A 16 11.71 -60.90 11.78
N PRO A 17 10.64 -61.65 11.39
CA PRO A 17 10.64 -62.65 10.31
C PRO A 17 9.47 -62.64 9.32
N LEU A 18 9.68 -63.41 8.24
CA LEU A 18 8.78 -63.74 7.16
C LEU A 18 7.54 -64.53 7.66
N ALA A 19 6.36 -64.14 7.19
CA ALA A 19 5.20 -65.02 7.07
C ALA A 19 4.61 -64.89 5.66
N LEU A 20 4.71 -65.98 4.90
CA LEU A 20 4.04 -66.20 3.62
C LEU A 20 2.59 -66.59 3.90
N THR A 21 1.61 -65.76 3.50
CA THR A 21 0.21 -66.19 3.37
C THR A 21 -0.52 -65.38 2.31
N ALA A 22 -0.78 -66.07 1.19
CA ALA A 22 -1.95 -66.06 0.32
C ALA A 22 -2.74 -64.76 0.04
N CYS A 23 -2.93 -64.49 -1.26
CA CYS A 23 -4.00 -63.68 -1.84
C CYS A 23 -5.37 -63.93 -1.19
N SER A 24 -6.01 -62.86 -0.74
CA SER A 24 -7.47 -62.71 -0.81
C SER A 24 -7.79 -61.22 -0.90
N GLY A 25 -8.51 -60.84 -1.95
CA GLY A 25 -8.83 -59.45 -2.27
C GLY A 25 -9.55 -58.71 -1.14
N GLY A 26 -9.08 -57.49 -0.89
CA GLY A 26 -9.73 -56.51 -0.04
C GLY A 26 -9.24 -55.14 -0.48
N THR A 27 -10.12 -54.40 -1.17
CA THR A 27 -9.89 -53.00 -1.56
C THR A 27 -9.72 -52.16 -0.30
N GLU A 28 -8.47 -51.96 0.12
CA GLU A 28 -8.14 -51.02 1.19
C GLU A 28 -8.07 -49.62 0.58
N ALA A 29 -9.10 -48.84 0.88
CA ALA A 29 -9.23 -47.46 0.44
C ALA A 29 -8.01 -46.66 0.93
N THR A 30 -7.21 -46.19 -0.02
CA THR A 30 -6.27 -45.09 0.19
C THR A 30 -7.00 -43.98 0.94
N PRO A 31 -6.49 -43.48 2.08
CA PRO A 31 -7.00 -42.24 2.61
C PRO A 31 -6.56 -41.15 1.62
N SER A 32 -7.44 -40.84 0.67
CA SER A 32 -7.43 -39.56 -0.03
C SER A 32 -7.64 -38.51 1.04
N GLY A 33 -6.54 -38.11 1.67
CA GLY A 33 -6.42 -36.83 2.31
C GLY A 33 -6.59 -35.80 1.20
N THR A 34 -7.84 -35.48 0.90
CA THR A 34 -8.21 -34.23 0.28
C THR A 34 -7.74 -33.18 1.27
N THR A 35 -6.47 -32.79 1.13
CA THR A 35 -6.03 -31.50 1.59
C THR A 35 -6.95 -30.56 0.85
N THR A 36 -7.96 -30.04 1.53
CA THR A 36 -8.74 -28.91 1.05
C THR A 36 -7.72 -27.79 0.90
N ALA A 37 -7.04 -27.75 -0.25
CA ALA A 37 -6.34 -26.59 -0.71
C ALA A 37 -7.39 -25.50 -0.68
N ALA A 38 -7.16 -24.49 0.17
CA ALA A 38 -7.97 -23.28 0.12
C ALA A 38 -7.98 -22.84 -1.34
N THR A 39 -9.17 -22.88 -1.95
CA THR A 39 -9.36 -22.49 -3.34
C THR A 39 -9.12 -20.99 -3.38
N THR A 40 -7.86 -20.59 -3.55
CA THR A 40 -7.51 -19.21 -3.89
C THR A 40 -8.36 -18.84 -5.09
N ALA A 41 -9.08 -17.72 -4.98
CA ALA A 41 -9.94 -17.25 -6.06
C ALA A 41 -9.10 -17.13 -7.35
N SER A 42 -9.56 -17.79 -8.42
CA SER A 42 -8.78 -17.91 -9.66
C SER A 42 -9.06 -16.76 -10.62
N LEU A 43 -8.03 -16.33 -11.35
CA LEU A 43 -8.13 -15.39 -12.47
C LEU A 43 -8.52 -16.08 -13.80
N GLY A 44 -8.80 -17.39 -13.75
CA GLY A 44 -9.01 -18.21 -14.94
C GLY A 44 -7.69 -18.57 -15.64
N ASP A 45 -7.80 -19.09 -16.86
CA ASP A 45 -6.64 -19.43 -17.67
C ASP A 45 -6.00 -18.16 -18.24
N LEU A 46 -4.72 -17.94 -17.88
CA LEU A 46 -3.97 -16.76 -18.28
C LEU A 46 -3.03 -17.10 -19.44
N THR A 47 -3.16 -16.36 -20.54
CA THR A 47 -2.27 -16.46 -21.69
C THR A 47 -1.51 -15.15 -21.85
N PRO A 48 -0.17 -15.14 -21.99
CA PRO A 48 0.59 -13.90 -22.23
C PRO A 48 0.03 -13.08 -23.40
N GLY A 49 -0.13 -11.78 -23.20
CA GLY A 49 -0.81 -10.86 -24.12
C GLY A 49 -2.33 -10.91 -24.09
N GLY A 50 -2.93 -11.86 -23.36
CA GLY A 50 -4.36 -12.03 -23.22
C GLY A 50 -5.00 -11.01 -22.28
N THR A 51 -6.23 -10.61 -22.60
CA THR A 51 -7.05 -9.74 -21.73
C THR A 51 -7.54 -10.53 -20.52
N VAL A 52 -7.49 -9.90 -19.35
CA VAL A 52 -7.99 -10.43 -18.08
C VAL A 52 -9.33 -9.78 -17.75
N ASP A 53 -10.28 -10.56 -17.23
CA ASP A 53 -11.56 -10.02 -16.76
C ASP A 53 -11.33 -9.05 -15.60
N LYS A 54 -11.78 -7.80 -15.79
CA LYS A 54 -11.57 -6.72 -14.82
C LYS A 54 -12.28 -7.01 -13.50
N ALA A 55 -13.53 -7.45 -13.54
CA ALA A 55 -14.32 -7.68 -12.33
C ALA A 55 -13.70 -8.80 -11.48
N GLN A 56 -13.26 -9.90 -12.11
CA GLN A 56 -12.53 -10.96 -11.43
C GLN A 56 -11.20 -10.46 -10.88
N PHE A 57 -10.41 -9.69 -11.63
CA PHE A 57 -9.13 -9.18 -11.15
C PHE A 57 -9.25 -8.40 -9.85
N PHE A 58 -10.17 -7.43 -9.80
CA PHE A 58 -10.40 -6.63 -8.60
C PHE A 58 -10.97 -7.49 -7.47
N LYS A 59 -11.91 -8.40 -7.76
CA LYS A 59 -12.48 -9.31 -6.77
C LYS A 59 -11.40 -10.16 -6.09
N VAL A 60 -10.50 -10.80 -6.86
CA VAL A 60 -9.50 -11.71 -6.29
C VAL A 60 -8.40 -10.96 -5.52
N THR A 61 -7.99 -9.78 -5.99
CA THR A 61 -6.97 -8.96 -5.34
C THR A 61 -7.49 -8.37 -4.03
N MET A 62 -8.74 -7.91 -4.02
CA MET A 62 -9.41 -7.48 -2.79
C MET A 62 -9.55 -8.61 -1.78
N ALA A 63 -10.02 -9.80 -2.22
CA ALA A 63 -10.13 -10.95 -1.33
C ALA A 63 -8.76 -11.33 -0.72
N ALA A 64 -7.68 -11.24 -1.49
CA ALA A 64 -6.32 -11.45 -0.99
C ALA A 64 -5.91 -10.40 0.05
N ALA A 65 -6.25 -9.12 -0.18
CA ALA A 65 -5.98 -8.03 0.77
C ALA A 65 -6.82 -8.17 2.06
N GLU A 66 -8.08 -8.60 1.97
CA GLU A 66 -8.93 -8.86 3.15
C GLU A 66 -8.44 -10.05 3.98
N ALA A 67 -7.91 -11.07 3.31
CA ALA A 67 -7.28 -12.22 3.96
C ALA A 67 -5.92 -11.86 4.60
N ASN A 68 -5.24 -10.82 4.13
CA ASN A 68 -3.91 -10.41 4.60
C ASN A 68 -3.94 -8.93 5.02
N LYS A 69 -4.45 -8.69 6.23
CA LYS A 69 -4.74 -7.35 6.73
C LYS A 69 -3.51 -6.53 7.14
N THR A 70 -2.34 -7.15 7.19
CA THR A 70 -1.06 -6.50 7.51
C THR A 70 -0.05 -6.72 6.40
N TYR A 71 0.81 -5.72 6.17
CA TYR A 71 1.92 -5.81 5.23
C TYR A 71 2.93 -4.70 5.48
N ALA A 72 4.15 -4.88 4.98
CA ALA A 72 5.13 -3.83 4.81
C ALA A 72 5.26 -3.45 3.33
N PHE A 73 5.65 -2.20 3.08
CA PHE A 73 5.90 -1.72 1.73
C PHE A 73 7.15 -0.85 1.66
N THR A 74 7.76 -0.81 0.48
CA THR A 74 8.82 0.13 0.12
C THR A 74 8.44 0.77 -1.21
N THR A 75 8.46 2.10 -1.27
CA THR A 75 8.22 2.88 -2.49
C THR A 75 9.48 3.65 -2.86
N GLN A 76 9.84 3.62 -4.13
CA GLN A 76 10.91 4.41 -4.73
C GLN A 76 10.28 5.30 -5.80
N VAL A 77 10.58 6.60 -5.77
CA VAL A 77 10.09 7.57 -6.74
C VAL A 77 11.29 8.11 -7.52
N GLY A 78 11.18 8.12 -8.85
CA GLY A 78 12.27 8.37 -9.78
C GLY A 78 13.02 7.09 -10.16
N ASP A 79 14.10 7.27 -10.93
CA ASP A 79 14.95 6.15 -11.33
C ASP A 79 15.68 5.54 -10.14
N SER A 80 16.17 4.31 -10.31
CA SER A 80 16.94 3.59 -9.29
C SER A 80 18.17 4.40 -8.89
N GLY A 81 18.16 4.97 -7.68
CA GLY A 81 19.19 5.90 -7.19
C GLY A 81 18.68 7.29 -6.80
N SER A 82 17.39 7.58 -7.01
CA SER A 82 16.77 8.79 -6.48
C SER A 82 16.72 8.75 -4.96
N ASP A 83 16.98 9.88 -4.30
CA ASP A 83 16.97 9.96 -2.83
C ASP A 83 15.56 9.91 -2.24
N LEU A 84 14.52 10.05 -3.08
CA LEU A 84 13.12 10.02 -2.68
C LEU A 84 12.60 8.58 -2.57
N SER A 85 12.50 8.11 -1.33
CA SER A 85 11.99 6.78 -1.01
C SER A 85 11.09 6.80 0.21
N SER A 86 10.17 5.86 0.31
CA SER A 86 9.43 5.62 1.55
C SER A 86 9.37 4.16 1.90
N THR A 87 9.35 3.87 3.20
CA THR A 87 9.08 2.54 3.75
C THR A 87 7.92 2.65 4.70
N GLY A 88 7.10 1.62 4.82
CA GLY A 88 6.02 1.66 5.80
C GLY A 88 5.45 0.30 6.14
N VAL A 89 4.65 0.30 7.20
CA VAL A 89 3.86 -0.84 7.67
C VAL A 89 2.40 -0.42 7.78
N VAL A 90 1.52 -1.33 7.41
CA VAL A 90 0.06 -1.15 7.44
C VAL A 90 -0.56 -2.24 8.29
N ASP A 91 -1.50 -1.84 9.13
CA ASP A 91 -2.36 -2.70 9.93
C ASP A 91 -3.82 -2.33 9.70
N ASN A 92 -4.53 -3.18 8.98
CA ASN A 92 -5.97 -3.10 8.74
C ASN A 92 -6.74 -4.20 9.50
N THR A 93 -6.15 -4.81 10.53
CA THR A 93 -6.80 -5.89 11.30
C THR A 93 -8.11 -5.45 11.93
N ASP A 94 -8.13 -4.21 12.44
CA ASP A 94 -9.32 -3.50 12.94
C ASP A 94 -9.75 -2.41 11.93
N PRO A 95 -10.85 -2.60 11.18
CA PRO A 95 -11.36 -1.61 10.24
C PRO A 95 -11.73 -0.25 10.85
N ALA A 96 -12.09 -0.22 12.15
CA ALA A 96 -12.43 1.00 12.87
C ALA A 96 -11.18 1.74 13.39
N ASN A 97 -10.08 1.01 13.62
CA ASN A 97 -8.83 1.56 14.15
C ASN A 97 -7.63 1.16 13.30
N ARG A 98 -7.70 1.42 11.99
CA ARG A 98 -6.58 1.17 11.07
C ARG A 98 -5.35 1.95 11.51
N LYS A 99 -4.19 1.29 11.48
CA LYS A 99 -2.90 1.89 11.86
C LYS A 99 -1.93 1.82 10.71
N ARG A 100 -1.11 2.86 10.56
CA ARG A 100 -0.04 2.92 9.56
C ARG A 100 1.14 3.68 10.11
N GLN A 101 2.33 3.25 9.72
CA GLN A 101 3.56 4.00 9.94
C GLN A 101 4.31 4.08 8.61
N ILE A 102 4.71 5.27 8.24
CA ILE A 102 5.40 5.57 6.99
C ILE A 102 6.61 6.42 7.34
N THR A 103 7.77 6.01 6.84
CA THR A 103 9.00 6.78 6.86
C THR A 103 9.26 7.23 5.43
N LEU A 104 9.32 8.54 5.22
CA LEU A 104 9.74 9.16 3.97
C LEU A 104 11.17 9.64 4.12
N LYS A 105 12.01 9.34 3.14
CA LYS A 105 13.38 9.83 3.02
C LYS A 105 13.50 10.61 1.74
N ASP A 106 14.11 11.79 1.83
CA ASP A 106 14.47 12.64 0.71
C ASP A 106 15.86 13.27 0.95
N ASP A 107 16.25 14.21 0.08
CA ASP A 107 17.49 14.98 0.17
C ASP A 107 17.59 15.85 1.43
N LYS A 108 16.43 16.22 2.01
CA LYS A 108 16.33 17.07 3.20
C LYS A 108 16.34 16.25 4.49
N GLY A 109 16.13 14.94 4.42
CA GLY A 109 16.28 14.02 5.53
C GLY A 109 15.09 13.07 5.67
N GLU A 110 14.83 12.66 6.91
CA GLU A 110 13.78 11.70 7.22
C GLU A 110 12.55 12.39 7.84
N SER A 111 11.37 12.06 7.32
CA SER A 111 10.07 12.38 7.91
C SER A 111 9.34 11.08 8.26
N GLN A 112 8.72 11.04 9.44
CA GLN A 112 7.91 9.93 9.89
C GLN A 112 6.46 10.36 10.02
N LEU A 113 5.55 9.49 9.59
CA LEU A 113 4.11 9.68 9.67
C LEU A 113 3.51 8.45 10.33
N ILE A 114 2.70 8.64 11.36
CA ILE A 114 1.92 7.59 12.00
C ILE A 114 0.45 7.98 11.92
N ILE A 115 -0.40 7.06 11.48
CA ILE A 115 -1.85 7.19 11.56
C ILE A 115 -2.33 6.13 12.54
N ALA A 116 -3.05 6.55 13.58
CA ALA A 116 -3.67 5.66 14.55
C ALA A 116 -4.76 6.42 15.32
N GLY A 117 -5.87 5.75 15.64
CA GLY A 117 -6.91 6.31 16.51
C GLY A 117 -7.52 7.63 16.01
N GLY A 118 -7.73 7.76 14.69
CA GLY A 118 -8.28 8.97 14.07
C GLY A 118 -7.33 10.19 14.04
N LYS A 119 -6.07 10.00 14.43
CA LYS A 119 -5.04 11.03 14.47
C LYS A 119 -3.92 10.69 13.50
N VAL A 120 -3.24 11.75 13.08
CA VAL A 120 -2.00 11.70 12.33
C VAL A 120 -0.93 12.37 13.16
N TYR A 121 0.21 11.69 13.26
CA TYR A 121 1.40 12.16 13.92
C TYR A 121 2.48 12.31 12.86
N VAL A 122 3.05 13.50 12.74
CA VAL A 122 4.14 13.77 11.80
C VAL A 122 5.37 14.19 12.58
N LYS A 123 6.51 13.58 12.29
CA LYS A 123 7.82 13.98 12.77
C LYS A 123 8.68 14.31 11.58
N ASN A 124 9.40 15.41 11.64
CA ASN A 124 10.42 15.73 10.64
C ASN A 124 11.65 16.22 11.40
N ALA A 125 12.82 15.67 11.09
CA ALA A 125 14.04 15.95 11.84
C ALA A 125 14.43 17.45 11.85
N ASN A 126 14.01 18.19 10.83
CA ASN A 126 14.36 19.60 10.64
C ASN A 126 13.27 20.57 11.14
N LEU A 127 12.10 20.07 11.53
CA LEU A 127 10.97 20.86 12.02
C LEU A 127 10.83 20.73 13.54
N LEU A 128 10.57 21.84 14.24
CA LEU A 128 10.22 21.88 15.68
C LEU A 128 11.16 21.07 16.58
N GLY A 129 12.46 21.05 16.26
CA GLY A 129 13.47 20.29 17.01
C GLY A 129 13.26 18.77 16.96
N GLY A 130 12.64 18.25 15.90
CA GLY A 130 12.37 16.82 15.71
C GLY A 130 11.23 16.28 16.59
N LYS A 131 10.37 17.15 17.15
CA LYS A 131 9.19 16.71 17.91
C LYS A 131 8.06 16.24 16.98
N TRP A 132 7.15 15.44 17.54
CA TRP A 132 5.95 15.01 16.83
C TRP A 132 4.90 16.11 16.83
N VAL A 133 4.24 16.31 15.69
CA VAL A 133 3.05 17.16 15.57
C VAL A 133 1.84 16.24 15.42
N GLU A 134 0.84 16.43 16.27
CA GLU A 134 -0.44 15.71 16.19
C GLU A 134 -1.48 16.55 15.43
N SER A 135 -2.29 15.91 14.59
CA SER A 135 -3.45 16.52 13.92
C SER A 135 -4.55 15.48 13.70
N PRO A 136 -5.83 15.88 13.65
CA PRO A 136 -6.90 14.96 13.28
C PRO A 136 -6.77 14.51 11.81
N VAL A 137 -7.21 13.29 11.50
CA VAL A 137 -7.38 12.86 10.10
C VAL A 137 -8.48 13.72 9.46
N ASN A 138 -8.17 14.37 8.34
CA ASN A 138 -9.16 15.13 7.55
C ASN A 138 -9.75 14.24 6.43
N PRO A 139 -10.93 14.59 5.85
CA PRO A 139 -11.57 13.76 4.83
C PRO A 139 -10.72 13.51 3.58
N SER A 140 -9.90 14.48 3.16
CA SER A 140 -9.00 14.31 2.01
C SER A 140 -7.92 13.26 2.30
N LEU A 141 -7.38 13.28 3.51
CA LEU A 141 -6.42 12.30 3.97
C LEU A 141 -7.07 10.94 4.19
N ASP A 142 -8.28 10.86 4.74
CA ASP A 142 -9.04 9.61 4.85
C ASP A 142 -9.28 8.97 3.48
N ASN A 143 -9.71 9.76 2.50
CA ASN A 143 -9.89 9.32 1.11
C ASN A 143 -8.56 8.83 0.49
N LEU A 144 -7.45 9.54 0.73
CA LEU A 144 -6.11 9.13 0.27
C LEU A 144 -5.62 7.85 0.97
N LEU A 145 -5.99 7.67 2.23
CA LEU A 145 -5.68 6.49 3.03
C LEU A 145 -6.63 5.31 2.75
N GLY A 146 -7.48 5.40 1.73
CA GLY A 146 -8.37 4.30 1.36
C GLY A 146 -9.56 4.17 2.31
N GLY A 147 -10.19 5.28 2.69
CA GLY A 147 -11.61 5.28 3.02
C GLY A 147 -12.39 4.55 1.91
N THR A 148 -13.03 3.44 2.27
CA THR A 148 -13.24 2.30 1.36
C THR A 148 -14.58 2.26 0.64
N SER A 149 -15.56 3.08 0.97
CA SER A 149 -16.88 3.01 0.33
C SER A 149 -16.91 3.88 -0.94
N GLY A 150 -16.89 3.25 -2.12
CA GLY A 150 -17.06 3.90 -3.42
C GLY A 150 -15.77 4.08 -4.26
N ARG A 151 -14.59 3.88 -3.65
CA ARG A 151 -13.30 4.03 -4.35
C ARG A 151 -13.05 2.88 -5.33
N ILE A 152 -13.43 1.66 -4.95
CA ILE A 152 -13.11 0.45 -5.71
C ILE A 152 -13.91 0.41 -7.01
N GLU A 153 -15.18 0.79 -6.92
CA GLU A 153 -16.07 0.92 -8.07
C GLU A 153 -15.55 2.02 -9.02
N ALA A 154 -15.16 3.18 -8.47
CA ALA A 154 -14.53 4.24 -9.25
C ALA A 154 -13.22 3.78 -9.91
N ASP A 155 -12.39 3.02 -9.19
CA ASP A 155 -11.13 2.46 -9.66
C ASP A 155 -11.35 1.45 -10.82
N GLN A 156 -12.39 0.63 -10.75
CA GLN A 156 -12.79 -0.26 -11.85
C GLN A 156 -13.26 0.51 -13.09
N GLU A 157 -13.95 1.63 -12.91
CA GLU A 157 -14.46 2.46 -14.00
C GLU A 157 -13.37 3.20 -14.76
N ILE A 158 -12.27 3.58 -14.08
CA ILE A 158 -11.10 4.22 -14.71
C ILE A 158 -10.21 3.22 -15.43
N VAL A 159 -10.14 1.96 -15.01
CA VAL A 159 -9.33 0.95 -15.71
C VAL A 159 -10.02 0.58 -17.02
N LYS A 160 -9.37 0.82 -18.16
CA LYS A 160 -9.87 0.47 -19.50
C LYS A 160 -9.70 -1.02 -19.79
N SER A 161 -8.52 -1.56 -19.53
CA SER A 161 -8.18 -2.96 -19.80
C SER A 161 -7.10 -3.47 -18.85
N ILE A 162 -7.08 -4.78 -18.66
CA ILE A 162 -6.04 -5.51 -17.92
C ILE A 162 -5.50 -6.59 -18.84
N THR A 163 -4.19 -6.64 -19.01
CA THR A 163 -3.51 -7.62 -19.87
C THR A 163 -2.53 -8.42 -19.04
N TYR A 164 -2.54 -9.74 -19.17
CA TYR A 164 -1.51 -10.59 -18.57
C TYR A 164 -0.24 -10.55 -19.43
N VAL A 165 0.90 -10.24 -18.81
CA VAL A 165 2.19 -10.10 -19.50
C VAL A 165 2.96 -11.41 -19.47
N GLY A 166 2.97 -12.10 -18.33
CA GLY A 166 3.74 -13.32 -18.12
C GLY A 166 4.14 -13.52 -16.66
N GLU A 167 5.00 -14.50 -16.39
CA GLU A 167 5.60 -14.69 -15.07
C GLU A 167 6.90 -13.89 -14.93
N GLU A 168 7.13 -13.30 -13.76
CA GLU A 168 8.38 -12.64 -13.38
C GLU A 168 8.76 -13.05 -11.94
N ASP A 169 10.05 -13.18 -11.67
CA ASP A 169 10.54 -13.31 -10.30
C ASP A 169 10.71 -11.92 -9.67
N VAL A 170 10.02 -11.69 -8.56
CA VAL A 170 10.16 -10.48 -7.75
C VAL A 170 10.71 -10.87 -6.39
N ALA A 171 11.99 -10.57 -6.16
CA ALA A 171 12.67 -10.84 -4.89
C ALA A 171 12.58 -12.32 -4.44
N GLY A 172 12.78 -13.25 -5.37
CA GLY A 172 12.72 -14.70 -5.11
C GLY A 172 11.31 -15.27 -5.02
N THR A 173 10.28 -14.46 -5.31
CA THR A 173 8.88 -14.90 -5.39
C THR A 173 8.45 -14.92 -6.84
N LYS A 174 7.98 -16.08 -7.32
CA LYS A 174 7.30 -16.16 -8.62
C LYS A 174 6.02 -15.35 -8.59
N THR A 175 5.86 -14.46 -9.55
CA THR A 175 4.70 -13.58 -9.66
C THR A 175 4.16 -13.57 -11.08
N ARG A 176 2.86 -13.30 -11.20
CA ARG A 176 2.16 -13.03 -12.45
C ARG A 176 2.14 -11.52 -12.69
N HIS A 177 2.69 -11.08 -13.81
CA HIS A 177 2.78 -9.68 -14.21
C HIS A 177 1.58 -9.29 -15.08
N PHE A 178 0.96 -8.16 -14.76
CA PHE A 178 -0.18 -7.58 -15.47
C PHE A 178 0.10 -6.11 -15.81
N THR A 179 -0.43 -5.66 -16.95
CA THR A 179 -0.50 -4.25 -17.32
C THR A 179 -1.95 -3.79 -17.27
N LEU A 180 -2.21 -2.75 -16.47
CA LEU A 180 -3.49 -2.07 -16.38
C LEU A 180 -3.39 -0.77 -17.20
N THR A 181 -4.33 -0.56 -18.11
CA THR A 181 -4.44 0.69 -18.87
C THR A 181 -5.54 1.53 -18.25
N VAL A 182 -5.23 2.75 -17.83
CA VAL A 182 -6.18 3.68 -17.21
C VAL A 182 -6.69 4.68 -18.26
N ASP A 183 -7.99 5.01 -18.18
CA ASP A 183 -8.63 6.06 -18.96
C ASP A 183 -8.34 7.44 -18.34
N PRO A 184 -7.50 8.27 -18.99
CA PRO A 184 -7.11 9.56 -18.45
C PRO A 184 -8.27 10.56 -18.41
N THR A 185 -9.38 10.32 -19.14
CA THR A 185 -10.56 11.20 -19.09
C THR A 185 -11.41 10.98 -17.84
N LYS A 186 -11.28 9.80 -17.22
CA LYS A 186 -11.95 9.44 -15.98
C LYS A 186 -11.04 9.56 -14.76
N ALA A 187 -9.73 9.54 -14.98
CA ALA A 187 -8.75 9.86 -13.95
C ALA A 187 -8.83 11.35 -13.62
N THR A 188 -9.65 11.72 -12.64
CA THR A 188 -9.54 13.04 -12.01
C THR A 188 -8.13 13.18 -11.42
N ALA A 189 -7.59 14.40 -11.33
CA ALA A 189 -6.19 14.69 -10.93
C ALA A 189 -5.77 14.16 -9.54
N THR A 190 -6.64 13.43 -8.84
CA THR A 190 -6.43 12.74 -7.57
C THR A 190 -6.16 11.23 -7.72
N VAL A 191 -6.14 10.70 -8.95
CA VAL A 191 -5.74 9.30 -9.21
C VAL A 191 -4.23 9.20 -9.15
N THR A 192 -3.69 9.01 -7.95
CA THR A 192 -2.44 8.28 -7.77
C THR A 192 -2.73 6.81 -8.08
N PRO A 193 -2.01 6.16 -9.00
CA PRO A 193 -2.14 4.72 -9.23
C PRO A 193 -1.74 3.92 -7.97
N GLY A 194 -2.73 3.65 -7.13
CA GLY A 194 -2.73 2.71 -6.00
C GLY A 194 -4.08 1.97 -5.88
N ALA A 195 -4.84 2.03 -6.98
CA ALA A 195 -6.21 1.60 -7.19
C ALA A 195 -6.30 0.09 -7.50
N ALA A 196 -5.68 -0.73 -6.66
CA ALA A 196 -5.98 -2.14 -6.46
C ALA A 196 -5.27 -2.58 -5.18
N GLY A 197 -5.82 -2.15 -4.04
CA GLY A 197 -5.52 -2.73 -2.75
C GLY A 197 -4.08 -2.58 -2.29
N THR A 198 -3.49 -1.38 -2.31
CA THR A 198 -2.39 -1.03 -1.38
C THR A 198 -2.11 0.47 -1.39
N THR A 199 -2.44 1.09 -0.26
CA THR A 199 -1.91 2.34 0.30
C THR A 199 -0.62 2.83 -0.36
N GLY A 200 -0.68 4.00 -1.01
CA GLY A 200 0.48 4.74 -1.50
C GLY A 200 0.32 6.23 -1.18
N ALA A 201 0.70 6.63 0.03
CA ALA A 201 0.81 8.03 0.40
C ALA A 201 2.14 8.58 -0.12
N THR A 202 2.15 9.11 -1.34
CA THR A 202 3.18 10.03 -1.82
C THR A 202 2.48 11.20 -2.50
N GLY A 203 2.25 12.26 -1.71
CA GLY A 203 1.56 13.47 -2.13
C GLY A 203 1.33 14.43 -0.97
N ALA A 204 2.29 14.56 -0.05
CA ALA A 204 2.28 15.61 0.97
C ALA A 204 3.22 16.74 0.54
N ALA A 205 2.68 17.67 -0.23
CA ALA A 205 3.16 19.06 -0.30
C ALA A 205 1.89 19.91 -0.47
N THR A 206 1.30 20.48 0.59
CA THR A 206 1.75 21.73 1.23
C THR A 206 0.91 21.94 2.52
N PRO A 207 1.47 22.35 3.69
CA PRO A 207 0.68 22.78 4.84
C PRO A 207 0.11 24.21 4.65
N PRO A 208 -1.02 24.57 5.29
CA PRO A 208 -1.60 25.91 5.15
C PRO A 208 -0.76 26.93 5.92
N ALA A 209 -0.37 28.02 5.26
CA ALA A 209 0.05 29.24 5.93
C ALA A 209 -1.09 30.27 5.80
N THR A 210 -1.75 30.53 6.91
CA THR A 210 -2.64 31.68 7.09
C THR A 210 -1.79 32.94 7.02
N GLY A 211 -1.85 33.66 5.90
CA GLY A 211 -1.25 34.97 5.73
C GLY A 211 -2.21 35.84 4.93
N THR A 212 -2.86 36.78 5.60
CA THR A 212 -3.65 37.85 4.99
C THR A 212 -2.74 38.68 4.07
N ALA A 213 -2.79 38.41 2.77
CA ALA A 213 -2.31 39.30 1.74
C ALA A 213 -3.42 39.45 0.70
N THR A 214 -4.01 40.64 0.67
CA THR A 214 -4.93 41.11 -0.36
C THR A 214 -4.25 40.97 -1.72
N ALA A 215 -4.68 40.01 -2.54
CA ALA A 215 -4.35 39.92 -3.95
C ALA A 215 -5.56 40.40 -4.77
N PRO A 216 -5.36 41.20 -5.83
CA PRO A 216 -6.45 41.69 -6.66
C PRO A 216 -7.06 40.56 -7.49
N ALA A 217 -8.38 40.59 -7.62
CA ALA A 217 -9.12 39.79 -8.58
C ALA A 217 -8.78 40.26 -10.00
N THR A 218 -8.27 39.36 -10.86
CA THR A 218 -8.54 39.31 -12.31
C THR A 218 -7.81 38.12 -12.92
N GLY A 219 -8.52 37.25 -13.63
CA GLY A 219 -7.91 36.22 -14.47
C GLY A 219 -8.62 34.87 -14.51
N THR A 220 -9.83 34.85 -15.06
CA THR A 220 -10.43 33.66 -15.68
C THR A 220 -9.45 33.01 -16.65
N GLY A 221 -9.08 31.75 -16.39
CA GLY A 221 -8.20 30.94 -17.23
C GLY A 221 -8.65 29.49 -17.25
N THR A 222 -9.82 29.23 -17.84
CA THR A 222 -10.19 27.91 -18.35
C THR A 222 -9.27 27.60 -19.53
N ALA A 223 -8.11 26.99 -19.27
CA ALA A 223 -7.32 26.36 -20.30
C ALA A 223 -7.70 24.88 -20.34
N ALA A 224 -8.60 24.54 -21.27
CA ALA A 224 -8.80 23.17 -21.71
C ALA A 224 -7.44 22.60 -22.12
N ALA A 225 -7.01 21.52 -21.47
CA ALA A 225 -5.86 20.75 -21.92
C ALA A 225 -6.24 20.02 -23.21
N THR A 226 -6.09 20.69 -24.36
CA THR A 226 -6.07 20.06 -25.68
C THR A 226 -4.71 19.39 -25.88
N GLY A 227 -4.49 18.30 -25.18
CA GLY A 227 -3.44 17.33 -25.45
C GLY A 227 -4.07 15.96 -25.27
N THR A 228 -3.96 15.09 -26.26
CA THR A 228 -4.36 13.69 -26.12
C THR A 228 -3.52 13.09 -25.00
N ALA A 229 -4.06 13.06 -23.78
CA ALA A 229 -3.36 12.46 -22.65
C ALA A 229 -3.09 11.00 -23.02
N ALA A 230 -1.81 10.64 -23.12
CA ALA A 230 -1.41 9.26 -23.36
C ALA A 230 -2.02 8.38 -22.25
N PRO A 231 -2.45 7.15 -22.57
CA PRO A 231 -2.99 6.25 -21.55
C PRO A 231 -1.97 6.05 -20.43
N VAL A 232 -2.41 6.21 -19.18
CA VAL A 232 -1.57 5.95 -18.01
C VAL A 232 -1.53 4.44 -17.80
N THR A 233 -0.33 3.85 -17.88
CA THR A 233 -0.12 2.43 -17.63
C THR A 233 0.32 2.20 -16.19
N VAL A 234 -0.20 1.13 -15.60
CA VAL A 234 0.15 0.68 -14.26
C VAL A 234 0.51 -0.80 -14.36
N GLU A 235 1.72 -1.15 -13.93
CA GLU A 235 2.17 -2.53 -13.91
C GLU A 235 1.94 -3.13 -12.52
N TYR A 236 1.44 -4.37 -12.46
CA TYR A 236 1.10 -5.10 -11.23
C TYR A 236 1.71 -6.50 -11.24
N TRP A 237 2.26 -6.93 -10.11
CA TRP A 237 2.75 -8.29 -9.92
C TRP A 237 2.03 -8.95 -8.76
N LEU A 238 1.36 -10.07 -9.02
CA LEU A 238 0.63 -10.85 -8.03
C LEU A 238 1.32 -12.18 -7.76
N ASP A 239 1.45 -12.59 -6.50
CA ASP A 239 1.94 -13.93 -6.18
C ASP A 239 0.87 -15.02 -6.38
N ASP A 240 1.22 -16.27 -6.09
CA ASP A 240 0.34 -17.44 -6.12
C ASP A 240 -0.93 -17.29 -5.26
N LYS A 241 -0.90 -16.41 -4.25
CA LYS A 241 -2.03 -16.10 -3.35
C LYS A 241 -2.78 -14.83 -3.76
N ASN A 242 -2.52 -14.31 -4.97
CA ASN A 242 -3.06 -13.05 -5.50
C ASN A 242 -2.69 -11.81 -4.66
N ARG A 243 -1.65 -11.87 -3.84
CA ARG A 243 -1.17 -10.70 -3.09
C ARG A 243 -0.27 -9.88 -3.99
N THR A 244 -0.48 -8.57 -3.99
CA THR A 244 0.41 -7.64 -4.70
C THR A 244 1.82 -7.75 -4.12
N ARG A 245 2.83 -7.93 -4.96
CA ARG A 245 4.25 -7.98 -4.57
C ARG A 245 5.02 -6.78 -5.08
N LYS A 246 4.58 -6.23 -6.21
CA LYS A 246 5.18 -5.07 -6.85
C LYS A 246 4.10 -4.32 -7.63
N MET A 247 4.26 -3.02 -7.71
CA MET A 247 3.47 -2.12 -8.54
C MET A 247 4.43 -1.11 -9.16
N LYS A 248 4.28 -0.81 -10.45
CA LYS A 248 4.95 0.33 -11.08
C LYS A 248 3.94 1.26 -11.73
N HIS A 249 4.17 2.55 -11.60
CA HIS A 249 3.35 3.58 -12.22
C HIS A 249 4.15 4.87 -12.37
N THR A 250 3.55 5.92 -12.93
CA THR A 250 4.18 7.22 -13.06
C THR A 250 3.44 8.25 -12.21
N VAL A 251 4.16 9.00 -11.37
CA VAL A 251 3.62 10.12 -10.58
C VAL A 251 4.35 11.39 -11.00
N ALA A 252 3.63 12.41 -11.45
CA ALA A 252 4.21 13.68 -11.90
C ALA A 252 5.36 13.52 -12.93
N GLY A 253 5.26 12.51 -13.81
CA GLY A 253 6.29 12.20 -14.81
C GLY A 253 7.46 11.36 -14.29
N LEU A 254 7.50 11.04 -12.99
CA LEU A 254 8.54 10.22 -12.38
C LEU A 254 8.07 8.76 -12.24
N PRO A 255 8.89 7.78 -12.67
CA PRO A 255 8.57 6.38 -12.43
C PRO A 255 8.51 6.12 -10.92
N THR A 256 7.52 5.37 -10.47
CA THR A 256 7.32 5.03 -9.06
C THR A 256 7.17 3.53 -8.96
N VAL A 257 7.99 2.90 -8.12
CA VAL A 257 7.97 1.47 -7.87
C VAL A 257 7.63 1.23 -6.41
N THR A 258 6.56 0.50 -6.14
CA THR A 258 6.23 0.05 -4.79
C THR A 258 6.35 -1.46 -4.72
N THR A 259 7.08 -1.97 -3.74
CA THR A 259 7.18 -3.41 -3.41
C THR A 259 6.49 -3.69 -2.10
N TYR A 260 5.83 -4.84 -2.00
CA TYR A 260 5.06 -5.27 -0.84
C TYR A 260 5.56 -6.62 -0.32
N GLU A 261 5.68 -6.71 1.00
CA GLU A 261 6.26 -7.84 1.70
C GLU A 261 5.57 -8.07 3.06
N LYS A 262 5.92 -9.17 3.74
CA LYS A 262 5.46 -9.50 5.09
C LYS A 262 3.93 -9.52 5.25
N TRP A 263 3.24 -9.96 4.20
CA TRP A 263 1.79 -10.09 4.19
C TRP A 263 1.30 -11.04 5.29
N GLY A 264 0.40 -10.54 6.14
CA GLY A 264 -0.21 -11.29 7.24
C GLY A 264 0.66 -11.44 8.49
N GLU A 265 1.88 -10.89 8.51
CA GLU A 265 2.71 -10.88 9.72
C GLU A 265 2.20 -9.85 10.74
N PRO A 266 2.23 -10.15 12.05
CA PRO A 266 1.89 -9.17 13.06
C PRO A 266 2.80 -7.95 12.99
N VAL A 267 2.23 -6.75 13.04
CA VAL A 267 2.97 -5.49 13.08
C VAL A 267 2.65 -4.72 14.36
N SER A 268 3.63 -3.99 14.88
CA SER A 268 3.44 -3.10 16.02
C SER A 268 3.68 -1.67 15.58
N ILE A 269 2.65 -0.82 15.73
CA ILE A 269 2.70 0.60 15.44
C ILE A 269 2.40 1.33 16.74
N THR A 270 3.39 2.08 17.23
CA THR A 270 3.33 2.78 18.52
C THR A 270 3.18 4.27 18.30
N VAL A 271 2.13 4.86 18.85
CA VAL A 271 1.95 6.33 18.83
C VAL A 271 2.98 7.01 19.74
N PRO A 272 3.43 8.23 19.41
CA PRO A 272 4.36 8.96 20.26
C PRO A 272 3.75 9.26 21.64
N ALA A 273 4.60 9.29 22.66
CA ALA A 273 4.18 9.67 24.01
C ALA A 273 3.86 11.18 24.08
N SER A 274 2.99 11.59 25.00
CA SER A 274 2.49 12.97 25.06
C SER A 274 3.58 14.04 25.24
N ASP A 275 4.68 13.70 25.93
CA ASP A 275 5.86 14.54 26.11
C ASP A 275 6.73 14.69 24.84
N GLN A 276 6.53 13.80 23.86
CA GLN A 276 7.15 13.84 22.54
C GLN A 276 6.33 14.64 21.52
N ILE A 277 5.09 15.01 21.87
CA ILE A 277 4.17 15.74 21.00
C ILE A 277 4.26 17.24 21.28
N THR A 278 4.20 18.04 20.22
CA THR A 278 3.98 19.49 20.28
C THR A 278 2.69 19.80 19.56
N THR A 279 1.78 20.47 20.27
CA THR A 279 0.60 21.06 19.65
C THR A 279 1.05 22.34 18.98
N THR A 280 0.85 22.50 17.67
CA THR A 280 0.70 23.86 17.13
C THR A 280 -0.53 24.41 17.80
N ALA A 281 -0.34 25.19 18.87
CA ALA A 281 -1.41 25.88 19.54
C ALA A 281 -2.25 26.54 18.45
N THR A 282 -3.54 26.17 18.41
CA THR A 282 -4.58 26.98 17.79
C THR A 282 -4.22 28.41 18.11
N ALA A 283 -3.89 29.21 17.09
CA ALA A 283 -3.67 30.64 17.27
C ALA A 283 -4.95 31.14 17.95
N THR A 284 -4.87 31.28 19.26
CA THR A 284 -5.99 31.71 20.07
C THR A 284 -6.26 33.10 19.54
N ALA A 285 -7.48 33.29 19.05
CA ALA A 285 -8.03 34.61 18.77
C ALA A 285 -8.05 35.39 20.10
N SER A 286 -6.88 35.84 20.53
CA SER A 286 -6.70 36.68 21.70
C SER A 286 -7.06 38.09 21.28
N GLY A 287 -8.32 38.42 21.50
CA GLY A 287 -8.78 39.75 21.91
C GLY A 287 -8.41 40.91 21.00
N SER A 288 -9.27 41.20 20.02
CA SER A 288 -9.56 42.60 19.70
C SER A 288 -10.91 42.92 20.32
N ALA A 289 -10.86 43.41 21.57
CA ALA A 289 -12.00 44.06 22.18
C ALA A 289 -12.33 45.30 21.33
N ALA A 290 -13.55 45.35 20.79
CA ALA A 290 -14.06 46.51 20.09
C ALA A 290 -14.06 47.73 21.04
N PRO A 291 -13.58 48.91 20.61
CA PRO A 291 -13.74 50.12 21.40
C PRO A 291 -15.22 50.51 21.43
N SER A 292 -15.80 50.60 22.63
CA SER A 292 -17.11 51.20 22.85
C SER A 292 -17.11 52.64 22.35
N ALA A 293 -17.88 52.92 21.30
CA ALA A 293 -18.18 54.27 20.88
C ALA A 293 -19.16 54.90 21.88
N SER A 294 -18.65 55.69 22.82
CA SER A 294 -19.46 56.67 23.54
C SER A 294 -19.85 57.79 22.58
N ARG A 295 -21.15 57.89 22.30
CA ARG A 295 -21.76 59.01 21.58
C ARG A 295 -22.11 60.10 22.59
N PRO A 296 -21.58 61.33 22.50
CA PRO A 296 -22.10 62.43 23.30
C PRO A 296 -23.41 62.96 22.71
N SER A 297 -24.27 63.41 23.62
CA SER A 297 -25.64 63.90 23.47
C SER A 297 -25.80 65.09 22.53
#